data_AF-A0A1H7D9A4-F1
#
_entry.id   AF-A0A1H7D9A4-F1
#
_cell.length_a   1.000
_cell.length_b   1.000
_cell.length_c   1.000
_cell.angle_alpha   90.00
_cell.angle_beta   90.00
_cell.angle_gamma   90.00
#
_symmetry.space_group_name_H-M   'P 1'
#
loop_
_entity.id
_entity.type
_entity.pdbx_description
1 polymer ?
#
loop_
_entity_poly.entity_id
_entity_poly.type
_entity_poly.pdbx_seq_one_letter_code
_entity_poly.pdbx_strand_id
1 'polypeptide(L)'
;MNLNRVAANGPAIAPVSRSCSAKFADNLLMLLSRHGWVGALIAMFVAIMLVSPASAQTTAPVQTAWRLLDYVAVDYPEAVKGGQIVSPTEYAEMTEFSASARERITSLASSSAKADLARRATALERLIAAKAPAEAVGTAARSLAADLIAAYPVPLAPAVAPNYLRGQALFNQNCASCHAMTGDGKGPKSVGLDPPPIAFIDKARARERSTFAFYQVLEQGIDGTSMESFADRPLQDRWDLALYAGTFAFPARVRTH
;
A
#
# COMPACT_ATOMS: atom_id res chain seq x y z
N MET A 1 3.74 -46.89 69.23
CA MET A 1 3.59 -46.18 70.52
C MET A 1 3.38 -44.70 70.18
N ASN A 2 2.18 -44.10 70.34
CA ASN A 2 1.59 -43.58 71.59
C ASN A 2 2.49 -42.49 72.20
N LEU A 3 2.13 -41.25 72.54
CA LEU A 3 0.93 -40.55 73.05
C LEU A 3 1.13 -39.04 72.75
N ASN A 4 0.15 -38.21 72.39
CA ASN A 4 -0.91 -37.59 73.20
C ASN A 4 -0.48 -36.65 74.35
N ARG A 5 -1.24 -35.53 74.47
CA ARG A 5 -1.30 -34.45 75.50
C ARG A 5 -0.40 -33.21 75.29
N VAL A 6 -0.95 -32.01 75.02
CA VAL A 6 -1.87 -31.13 75.80
C VAL A 6 -1.18 -30.50 77.02
N ALA A 7 -1.01 -29.17 76.98
CA ALA A 7 -1.31 -28.26 78.10
C ALA A 7 -1.33 -26.80 77.64
N ALA A 8 -2.32 -26.06 78.15
CA ALA A 8 -2.62 -24.66 77.91
C ALA A 8 -1.95 -23.75 78.95
N ASN A 9 -1.82 -22.45 78.65
CA ASN A 9 -1.71 -21.36 79.63
C ASN A 9 -2.28 -20.06 79.01
N GLY A 10 -3.35 -19.50 79.57
CA GLY A 10 -3.81 -18.11 79.35
C GLY A 10 -3.08 -17.12 80.29
N PRO A 11 -3.57 -15.89 80.60
CA PRO A 11 -4.82 -15.23 80.18
C PRO A 11 -4.74 -13.73 79.73
N ALA A 12 -5.85 -13.27 79.14
CA ALA A 12 -6.58 -11.98 79.22
C ALA A 12 -5.90 -10.60 79.13
N ILE A 13 -6.33 -9.75 78.17
CA ILE A 13 -6.70 -8.32 78.39
C ILE A 13 -7.79 -7.82 77.38
N ALA A 14 -8.92 -7.39 77.94
CA ALA A 14 -9.97 -6.40 77.59
C ALA A 14 -10.41 -6.02 76.13
N PRO A 15 -11.69 -5.60 75.94
CA PRO A 15 -12.33 -5.39 74.63
C PRO A 15 -12.21 -3.94 74.12
N VAL A 16 -12.22 -3.76 72.79
CA VAL A 16 -12.52 -2.46 72.15
C VAL A 16 -13.65 -2.63 71.14
N SER A 17 -14.51 -1.62 71.12
CA SER A 17 -15.91 -1.61 70.73
C SER A 17 -16.21 -1.83 69.24
N ARG A 18 -17.36 -2.47 69.00
CA ARG A 18 -18.07 -2.54 67.73
C ARG A 18 -18.59 -1.16 67.32
N SER A 19 -17.85 -0.41 66.51
CA SER A 19 -18.42 0.75 65.81
C SER A 19 -17.50 1.29 64.70
N CYS A 20 -17.10 0.46 63.73
CA CYS A 20 -16.53 0.99 62.47
C CYS A 20 -16.58 0.01 61.27
N SER A 21 -17.71 -0.68 61.04
CA SER A 21 -17.83 -1.53 59.83
C SER A 21 -19.24 -1.59 59.20
N ALA A 22 -20.16 -0.72 59.62
CA ALA A 22 -21.55 -0.73 59.14
C ALA A 22 -22.01 0.59 58.51
N LYS A 23 -21.08 1.43 58.01
CA LYS A 23 -21.43 2.66 57.25
C LYS A 23 -20.83 2.73 55.84
N PHE A 24 -20.08 1.72 55.41
CA PHE A 24 -19.48 1.69 54.07
C PHE A 24 -20.19 0.76 53.08
N ALA A 25 -21.01 -0.19 53.53
CA ALA A 25 -21.75 -1.11 52.65
C ALA A 25 -23.10 -0.53 52.17
N ASP A 26 -23.75 0.34 52.95
CA ASP A 26 -25.10 0.82 52.62
C ASP A 26 -25.13 1.95 51.58
N ASN A 27 -24.04 2.70 51.42
CA ASN A 27 -23.96 3.77 50.40
C ASN A 27 -23.66 3.25 48.99
N LEU A 28 -23.10 2.05 48.84
CA LEU A 28 -22.78 1.47 47.53
C LEU A 28 -24.00 0.82 46.85
N LEU A 29 -24.92 0.26 47.65
CA LEU A 29 -26.19 -0.31 47.17
C LEU A 29 -27.27 0.75 46.85
N MET A 30 -27.20 1.94 47.45
CA MET A 30 -28.13 3.04 47.16
C MET A 30 -27.80 3.82 45.88
N LEU A 31 -26.52 3.89 45.46
CA LEU A 31 -26.17 4.56 44.19
C LEU A 31 -26.49 3.73 42.95
N LEU A 32 -26.41 2.40 43.04
CA LEU A 32 -26.72 1.49 41.92
C LEU A 32 -28.23 1.26 41.69
N SER A 33 -29.09 1.63 42.63
CA SER A 33 -30.55 1.43 42.54
C SER A 33 -31.34 2.67 42.09
N ARG A 34 -30.73 3.87 42.04
CA ARG A 34 -31.42 5.11 41.62
C ARG A 34 -31.20 5.52 40.16
N HIS A 35 -30.28 4.85 39.45
CA HIS A 35 -29.90 5.22 38.08
C HIS A 35 -29.69 3.99 37.18
N GLY A 36 -30.60 3.00 37.25
CA GLY A 36 -30.52 1.78 36.43
C GLY A 36 -30.41 2.04 34.92
N TRP A 37 -30.99 3.15 34.45
CA TRP A 37 -30.85 3.67 33.09
C TRP A 37 -29.42 4.15 32.74
N VAL A 38 -28.66 4.71 33.68
CA VAL A 38 -27.26 5.11 33.45
C VAL A 38 -26.35 3.89 33.35
N GLY A 39 -26.58 2.87 34.18
CA GLY A 39 -25.88 1.59 34.07
C GLY A 39 -26.18 0.86 32.75
N ALA A 40 -27.45 0.89 32.30
CA ALA A 40 -27.86 0.34 31.01
C ALA A 40 -27.28 1.12 29.81
N LEU A 41 -27.19 2.45 29.90
CA LEU A 41 -26.57 3.29 28.87
C LEU A 41 -25.06 3.05 28.77
N ILE A 42 -24.37 2.89 29.90
CA ILE A 42 -22.93 2.57 29.92
C ILE A 42 -22.70 1.15 29.36
N ALA A 43 -23.52 0.16 29.74
CA ALA A 43 -23.43 -1.19 29.19
C ALA A 43 -23.73 -1.22 27.68
N MET A 44 -24.68 -0.42 27.20
CA MET A 44 -24.98 -0.26 25.78
C MET A 44 -23.85 0.44 25.02
N PHE A 45 -23.21 1.45 25.62
CA PHE A 45 -22.05 2.13 25.04
C PHE A 45 -20.82 1.22 24.93
N VAL A 46 -20.59 0.38 25.95
CA VAL A 46 -19.52 -0.65 25.94
C VAL A 46 -19.83 -1.78 24.95
N ALA A 47 -21.10 -2.19 24.82
CA ALA A 47 -21.52 -3.17 23.81
C ALA A 47 -21.38 -2.65 22.37
N ILE A 48 -21.60 -1.34 22.14
CA ILE A 48 -21.39 -0.69 20.83
C ILE A 48 -19.89 -0.58 20.51
N MET A 49 -19.02 -0.36 21.52
CA MET A 49 -17.56 -0.32 21.35
C MET A 49 -16.93 -1.69 21.04
N LEU A 50 -17.61 -2.80 21.37
CA LEU A 50 -17.19 -4.16 21.03
C LEU A 50 -17.60 -4.58 19.61
N VAL A 51 -18.42 -3.80 18.92
CA VAL A 51 -18.69 -3.94 17.48
C VAL A 51 -17.78 -2.99 16.72
N SER A 52 -16.47 -3.17 16.85
CA SER A 52 -15.56 -2.62 15.86
C SER A 52 -15.89 -3.26 14.51
N PRO A 53 -16.05 -2.50 13.41
CA PRO A 53 -16.13 -3.11 12.09
C PRO A 53 -14.81 -3.84 11.82
N ALA A 54 -14.82 -5.14 12.05
CA ALA A 54 -13.73 -6.03 11.70
C ALA A 54 -13.71 -6.18 10.18
N SER A 55 -13.21 -5.17 9.46
CA SER A 55 -12.63 -5.24 8.10
C SER A 55 -12.41 -3.83 7.54
N ALA A 56 -11.47 -3.09 8.12
CA ALA A 56 -10.61 -2.24 7.32
C ALA A 56 -9.22 -2.88 7.33
N GLN A 57 -9.11 -4.12 6.81
CA GLN A 57 -7.82 -4.54 6.30
C GLN A 57 -7.50 -3.54 5.18
N THR A 58 -6.55 -2.65 5.47
CA THR A 58 -6.14 -1.60 4.56
C THR A 58 -5.82 -2.24 3.23
N THR A 59 -6.36 -1.73 2.12
CA THR A 59 -6.00 -2.18 0.77
C THR A 59 -4.54 -1.86 0.43
N ALA A 60 -3.91 -1.03 1.26
CA ALA A 60 -2.57 -0.50 1.12
C ALA A 60 -1.47 -1.56 0.91
N PRO A 61 -1.43 -2.71 1.63
CA PRO A 61 -0.40 -3.73 1.40
C PRO A 61 -0.49 -4.36 0.01
N VAL A 62 -1.70 -4.62 -0.48
CA VAL A 62 -1.92 -5.17 -1.83
C VAL A 62 -1.51 -4.16 -2.89
N GLN A 63 -1.98 -2.91 -2.77
CA GLN A 63 -1.60 -1.83 -3.68
C GLN A 63 -0.08 -1.62 -3.70
N THR A 64 0.56 -1.66 -2.53
CA THR A 64 2.02 -1.49 -2.42
C THR A 64 2.78 -2.66 -3.01
N ALA A 65 2.37 -3.90 -2.74
CA ALA A 65 2.99 -5.08 -3.35
C ALA A 65 2.86 -5.04 -4.88
N TRP A 66 1.68 -4.68 -5.39
CA TRP A 66 1.45 -4.50 -6.82
C TRP A 66 2.38 -3.44 -7.42
N ARG A 67 2.53 -2.28 -6.75
CA ARG A 67 3.45 -1.21 -7.19
C ARG A 67 4.88 -1.71 -7.32
N LEU A 68 5.39 -2.38 -6.30
CA LEU A 68 6.75 -2.90 -6.28
C LEU A 68 6.98 -3.92 -7.42
N LEU A 69 5.98 -4.75 -7.70
CA LEU A 69 6.03 -5.67 -8.85
C LEU A 69 6.01 -4.94 -10.19
N ASP A 70 5.24 -3.86 -10.32
CA ASP A 70 5.24 -3.01 -11.51
C ASP A 70 6.62 -2.36 -11.70
N TYR A 71 7.23 -1.78 -10.64
CA TYR A 71 8.60 -1.25 -10.70
C TYR A 71 9.60 -2.30 -11.17
N VAL A 72 9.62 -3.48 -10.55
CA VAL A 72 10.51 -4.59 -10.94
C VAL A 72 10.30 -4.99 -12.40
N ALA A 73 9.05 -5.01 -12.88
CA ALA A 73 8.74 -5.43 -14.23
C ALA A 73 9.28 -4.48 -15.32
N VAL A 74 9.48 -3.22 -14.97
CA VAL A 74 9.79 -2.16 -15.92
C VAL A 74 11.22 -1.65 -15.81
N ASP A 75 11.78 -1.59 -14.61
CA ASP A 75 13.08 -0.95 -14.39
C ASP A 75 14.25 -1.96 -14.27
N TYR A 76 13.95 -3.26 -14.12
CA TYR A 76 14.97 -4.32 -14.17
C TYR A 76 15.90 -4.30 -15.40
N PRO A 77 15.45 -3.95 -16.64
CA PRO A 77 16.36 -3.80 -17.78
C PRO A 77 17.47 -2.77 -17.59
N GLU A 78 17.30 -1.78 -16.70
CA GLU A 78 18.36 -0.79 -16.38
C GLU A 78 19.33 -1.30 -15.31
N ALA A 79 18.92 -2.29 -14.50
CA ALA A 79 19.79 -2.96 -13.55
C ALA A 79 20.71 -3.99 -14.23
N VAL A 80 20.18 -4.79 -15.16
CA VAL A 80 20.86 -5.95 -15.75
C VAL A 80 20.75 -5.99 -17.27
N LYS A 81 21.89 -6.09 -17.97
CA LYS A 81 21.95 -6.30 -19.43
C LYS A 81 22.86 -7.48 -19.74
N GLY A 82 22.37 -8.42 -20.56
CA GLY A 82 23.15 -9.62 -20.95
C GLY A 82 23.60 -10.49 -19.78
N GLY A 83 22.83 -10.54 -18.69
CA GLY A 83 23.20 -11.27 -17.46
C GLY A 83 24.24 -10.58 -16.57
N GLN A 84 24.67 -9.37 -16.93
CA GLN A 84 25.60 -8.57 -16.13
C GLN A 84 24.87 -7.43 -15.45
N ILE A 85 25.27 -7.12 -14.20
CA ILE A 85 24.79 -5.92 -13.50
C ILE A 85 25.44 -4.72 -14.17
N VAL A 86 24.62 -3.86 -14.79
CA VAL A 86 25.10 -2.62 -15.42
C VAL A 86 24.86 -1.40 -14.53
N SER A 87 23.94 -1.50 -13.57
CA SER A 87 23.75 -0.51 -12.51
C SER A 87 23.62 -1.21 -11.14
N PRO A 88 24.65 -1.13 -10.28
CA PRO A 88 24.62 -1.77 -8.96
C PRO A 88 23.51 -1.25 -8.05
N THR A 89 23.22 0.05 -8.08
CA THR A 89 22.16 0.67 -7.29
C THR A 89 20.79 0.16 -7.72
N GLU A 90 20.49 0.23 -9.02
CA GLU A 90 19.22 -0.29 -9.58
C GLU A 90 19.05 -1.79 -9.27
N TYR A 91 20.13 -2.58 -9.38
CA TYR A 91 20.06 -4.00 -9.03
C TYR A 91 19.76 -4.25 -7.55
N ALA A 92 20.32 -3.43 -6.65
CA ALA A 92 20.01 -3.50 -5.23
C ALA A 92 18.53 -3.16 -4.98
N GLU A 93 18.00 -2.13 -5.65
CA GLU A 93 16.57 -1.76 -5.58
C GLU A 93 15.67 -2.88 -6.11
N MET A 94 16.00 -3.52 -7.24
CA MET A 94 15.22 -4.66 -7.74
C MET A 94 15.17 -5.82 -6.72
N THR A 95 16.27 -6.04 -6.01
CA THR A 95 16.35 -7.05 -4.94
C THR A 95 15.51 -6.65 -3.73
N GLU A 96 15.57 -5.39 -3.30
CA GLU A 96 14.80 -4.87 -2.17
C GLU A 96 13.29 -4.83 -2.47
N PHE A 97 12.90 -4.34 -3.64
CA PHE A 97 11.50 -4.25 -4.04
C PHE A 97 10.86 -5.62 -4.20
N SER A 98 11.56 -6.59 -4.79
CA SER A 98 11.05 -7.97 -4.88
C SER A 98 10.90 -8.62 -3.50
N ALA A 99 11.85 -8.39 -2.58
CA ALA A 99 11.75 -8.85 -1.20
C ALA A 99 10.58 -8.23 -0.43
N SER A 100 10.41 -6.90 -0.54
CA SER A 100 9.30 -6.18 0.09
C SER A 100 7.95 -6.60 -0.49
N ALA A 101 7.87 -6.85 -1.80
CA ALA A 101 6.67 -7.38 -2.44
C ALA A 101 6.32 -8.78 -1.87
N ARG A 102 7.31 -9.68 -1.76
CA ARG A 102 7.11 -11.01 -1.17
C ARG A 102 6.64 -10.91 0.27
N GLU A 103 7.29 -10.10 1.10
CA GLU A 103 6.91 -9.92 2.51
C GLU A 103 5.44 -9.50 2.64
N ARG A 104 5.04 -8.50 1.86
CA ARG A 104 3.65 -8.01 1.83
C ARG A 104 2.68 -9.08 1.38
N ILE A 105 3.00 -9.84 0.33
CA ILE A 105 2.17 -10.97 -0.14
C ILE A 105 2.03 -12.03 0.97
N THR A 106 3.13 -12.33 1.69
CA THR A 106 3.11 -13.32 2.78
C THR A 106 2.35 -12.83 4.03
N SER A 107 2.18 -11.53 4.21
CA SER A 107 1.41 -10.96 5.34
C SER A 107 -0.07 -10.71 5.03
N LEU A 108 -0.51 -10.90 3.76
CA LEU A 108 -1.92 -10.76 3.39
C LEU A 108 -2.83 -11.73 4.16
N ALA A 109 -4.12 -11.39 4.23
CA ALA A 109 -5.14 -12.30 4.77
C ALA A 109 -5.11 -13.67 4.07
N SER A 110 -5.41 -14.72 4.81
CA SER A 110 -5.44 -16.08 4.28
C SER A 110 -6.43 -16.21 3.12
N SER A 111 -5.97 -16.79 2.01
CA SER A 111 -6.77 -17.16 0.85
C SER A 111 -6.22 -18.45 0.25
N SER A 112 -7.00 -19.12 -0.59
CA SER A 112 -6.52 -20.29 -1.34
C SER A 112 -5.36 -19.96 -2.28
N ALA A 113 -5.29 -18.72 -2.79
CA ALA A 113 -4.25 -18.25 -3.71
C ALA A 113 -2.95 -17.81 -3.01
N LYS A 114 -3.00 -17.44 -1.72
CA LYS A 114 -1.86 -16.85 -0.99
C LYS A 114 -0.58 -17.68 -1.09
N ALA A 115 -0.70 -18.99 -0.92
CA ALA A 115 0.45 -19.89 -0.95
C ALA A 115 1.13 -19.92 -2.33
N ASP A 116 0.34 -19.85 -3.40
CA ASP A 116 0.87 -19.81 -4.77
C ASP A 116 1.53 -18.46 -5.08
N LEU A 117 0.88 -17.35 -4.73
CA LEU A 117 1.44 -16.01 -4.88
C LEU A 117 2.78 -15.87 -4.15
N ALA A 118 2.90 -16.38 -2.92
CA ALA A 118 4.15 -16.36 -2.16
C ALA A 118 5.26 -17.21 -2.84
N ARG A 119 4.92 -18.37 -3.40
CA ARG A 119 5.88 -19.19 -4.17
C ARG A 119 6.36 -18.46 -5.42
N ARG A 120 5.46 -17.79 -6.14
CA ARG A 120 5.79 -17.04 -7.37
C ARG A 120 6.62 -15.79 -7.05
N ALA A 121 6.35 -15.10 -5.94
CA ALA A 121 7.19 -14.01 -5.45
C ALA A 121 8.61 -14.49 -5.13
N THR A 122 8.74 -15.65 -4.47
CA THR A 122 10.05 -16.27 -4.22
C THR A 122 10.75 -16.70 -5.52
N ALA A 123 10.00 -17.15 -6.53
CA ALA A 123 10.55 -17.48 -7.83
C ALA A 123 11.07 -16.24 -8.58
N LEU A 124 10.36 -15.10 -8.47
CA LEU A 124 10.80 -13.81 -9.01
C LEU A 124 12.14 -13.37 -8.40
N GLU A 125 12.28 -13.45 -7.07
CA GLU A 125 13.56 -13.15 -6.40
C GLU A 125 14.70 -14.03 -6.93
N ARG A 126 14.45 -15.32 -7.19
CA ARG A 126 15.45 -16.22 -7.78
C ARG A 126 15.82 -15.84 -9.21
N LEU A 127 14.86 -15.40 -10.03
CA LEU A 127 15.16 -14.90 -11.38
C LEU A 127 16.06 -13.67 -11.34
N ILE A 128 15.76 -12.72 -10.44
CA ILE A 128 16.57 -11.51 -10.23
C ILE A 128 17.98 -11.90 -9.76
N ALA A 129 18.09 -12.77 -8.75
CA ALA A 129 19.36 -13.25 -8.23
C ALA A 129 20.22 -13.95 -9.29
N ALA A 130 19.58 -14.73 -10.17
CA ALA A 130 20.20 -15.43 -11.29
C ALA A 130 20.54 -14.51 -12.47
N LYS A 131 20.22 -13.21 -12.40
CA LYS A 131 20.44 -12.24 -13.49
C LYS A 131 19.78 -12.70 -14.79
N ALA A 132 18.59 -13.28 -14.66
CA ALA A 132 17.83 -13.81 -15.77
C ALA A 132 17.53 -12.73 -16.82
N PRO A 133 17.21 -13.11 -18.07
CA PRO A 133 16.82 -12.15 -19.10
C PRO A 133 15.69 -11.23 -18.63
N ALA A 134 15.78 -9.94 -18.98
CA ALA A 134 14.82 -8.94 -18.52
C ALA A 134 13.37 -9.26 -18.91
N GLU A 135 13.16 -9.89 -20.06
CA GLU A 135 11.85 -10.39 -20.50
C GLU A 135 11.26 -11.42 -19.52
N ALA A 136 12.08 -12.33 -19.00
CA ALA A 136 11.63 -13.36 -18.06
C ALA A 136 11.25 -12.76 -16.70
N VAL A 137 12.07 -11.84 -16.17
CA VAL A 137 11.78 -11.12 -14.93
C VAL A 137 10.52 -10.26 -15.09
N GLY A 138 10.44 -9.50 -16.18
CA GLY A 138 9.29 -8.67 -16.50
C GLY A 138 8.00 -9.46 -16.67
N THR A 139 8.04 -10.65 -17.27
CA THR A 139 6.88 -11.52 -17.43
C THR A 139 6.42 -12.10 -16.08
N ALA A 140 7.37 -12.57 -15.26
CA ALA A 140 7.07 -13.11 -13.93
C ALA A 140 6.46 -12.04 -13.01
N ALA A 141 7.03 -10.84 -12.99
CA ALA A 141 6.53 -9.73 -12.18
C ALA A 141 5.12 -9.27 -12.60
N ARG A 142 4.88 -9.06 -13.91
CA ARG A 142 3.54 -8.68 -14.41
C ARG A 142 2.49 -9.76 -14.15
N SER A 143 2.83 -11.02 -14.37
CA SER A 143 1.89 -12.12 -14.11
C SER A 143 1.58 -12.24 -12.61
N LEU A 144 2.57 -12.10 -11.74
CA LEU A 144 2.36 -12.09 -10.29
C LEU A 144 1.50 -10.91 -9.86
N ALA A 145 1.72 -9.71 -10.42
CA ALA A 145 0.92 -8.53 -10.14
C ALA A 145 -0.54 -8.71 -10.57
N ALA A 146 -0.79 -9.30 -11.75
CA ALA A 146 -2.14 -9.60 -12.22
C ALA A 146 -2.86 -10.60 -11.30
N ASP A 147 -2.20 -11.69 -10.93
CA ASP A 147 -2.78 -12.73 -10.07
C ASP A 147 -3.01 -12.23 -8.64
N LEU A 148 -2.15 -11.33 -8.15
CA LEU A 148 -2.34 -10.66 -6.86
C LEU A 148 -3.66 -9.88 -6.83
N ILE A 149 -3.98 -9.12 -7.87
CA ILE A 149 -5.23 -8.34 -7.94
C ILE A 149 -6.45 -9.23 -8.15
N ALA A 150 -6.29 -10.31 -8.92
CA ALA A 150 -7.36 -11.29 -9.07
C ALA A 150 -7.72 -11.96 -7.72
N ALA A 151 -6.71 -12.27 -6.89
CA ALA A 151 -6.90 -12.90 -5.58
C ALA A 151 -7.30 -11.91 -4.47
N TYR A 152 -6.83 -10.66 -4.54
CA TYR A 152 -7.10 -9.60 -3.58
C TYR A 152 -7.56 -8.34 -4.31
N PRO A 153 -8.84 -8.26 -4.70
CA PRO A 153 -9.35 -7.13 -5.45
C PRO A 153 -9.23 -5.85 -4.64
N VAL A 154 -8.41 -4.92 -5.14
CA VAL A 154 -8.27 -3.57 -4.61
C VAL A 154 -8.33 -2.58 -5.76
N PRO A 155 -8.92 -1.39 -5.56
CA PRO A 155 -8.90 -0.36 -6.58
C PRO A 155 -7.45 0.10 -6.79
N LEU A 156 -6.89 -0.18 -7.97
CA LEU A 156 -5.59 0.34 -8.40
C LEU A 156 -5.69 1.68 -9.13
N ALA A 157 -6.90 2.05 -9.52
CA ALA A 157 -7.26 3.27 -10.24
C ALA A 157 -8.50 3.90 -9.56
N PRO A 158 -8.76 5.19 -9.78
CA PRO A 158 -9.96 5.85 -9.28
C PRO A 158 -11.22 5.13 -9.76
N ALA A 159 -12.28 5.22 -8.95
CA ALA A 159 -13.59 4.63 -9.27
C ALA A 159 -14.20 5.24 -10.55
N VAL A 160 -13.82 6.47 -10.87
CA VAL A 160 -14.21 7.16 -12.10
C VAL A 160 -13.13 6.93 -13.16
N ALA A 161 -13.54 6.39 -14.31
CA ALA A 161 -12.64 6.16 -15.44
C ALA A 161 -11.96 7.48 -15.84
N PRO A 162 -10.64 7.49 -16.09
CA PRO A 162 -9.96 8.73 -16.45
C PRO A 162 -10.49 9.34 -17.75
N ASN A 163 -10.60 10.67 -17.78
CA ASN A 163 -11.16 11.43 -18.89
C ASN A 163 -10.06 11.92 -19.84
N TYR A 164 -10.10 11.43 -21.08
CA TYR A 164 -9.11 11.78 -22.10
C TYR A 164 -9.03 13.29 -22.41
N LEU A 165 -10.18 13.97 -22.57
CA LEU A 165 -10.21 15.40 -22.94
C LEU A 165 -9.71 16.28 -21.78
N ARG A 166 -10.04 15.90 -20.55
CA ARG A 166 -9.50 16.56 -19.35
C ARG A 166 -7.99 16.38 -19.27
N GLY A 167 -7.51 15.15 -19.47
CA GLY A 167 -6.07 14.83 -19.53
C GLY A 167 -5.33 15.62 -20.60
N GLN A 168 -5.91 15.73 -21.80
CA GLN A 168 -5.36 16.53 -22.89
C GLN A 168 -5.22 18.01 -22.51
N ALA A 169 -6.28 18.60 -21.94
CA ALA A 169 -6.26 20.01 -21.54
C ALA A 169 -5.19 20.26 -20.46
N LEU A 170 -5.10 19.38 -19.46
CA LEU A 170 -4.10 19.47 -18.41
C LEU A 170 -2.68 19.28 -18.95
N PHE A 171 -2.47 18.34 -19.87
CA PHE A 171 -1.16 18.09 -20.47
C PHE A 171 -0.66 19.30 -21.25
N ASN A 172 -1.55 19.92 -22.03
CA ASN A 172 -1.22 21.13 -22.78
C ASN A 172 -0.81 22.29 -21.86
N GLN A 173 -1.45 22.40 -20.69
CA GLN A 173 -1.17 23.45 -19.71
C GLN A 173 0.12 23.22 -18.91
N ASN A 174 0.41 21.97 -18.55
CA ASN A 174 1.44 21.66 -17.55
C ASN A 174 2.65 20.92 -18.12
N CYS A 175 2.45 20.03 -19.10
CA CYS A 175 3.46 19.05 -19.50
C CYS A 175 4.11 19.40 -20.85
N ALA A 176 3.34 20.01 -21.77
CA ALA A 176 3.75 20.25 -23.15
C ALA A 176 4.98 21.18 -23.28
N SER A 177 5.24 22.04 -22.28
CA SER A 177 6.42 22.91 -22.31
C SER A 177 7.74 22.12 -22.29
N CYS A 178 7.78 20.94 -21.66
CA CYS A 178 8.93 20.04 -21.65
C CYS A 178 8.73 18.84 -22.58
N HIS A 179 7.56 18.21 -22.57
CA HIS A 179 7.30 16.99 -23.34
C HIS A 179 6.79 17.20 -24.77
N ALA A 180 6.60 18.47 -25.20
CA ALA A 180 5.95 18.90 -26.44
C ALA A 180 4.48 18.48 -26.57
N MET A 181 3.69 19.21 -27.36
CA MET A 181 2.29 18.82 -27.67
C MET A 181 2.20 17.50 -28.43
N THR A 182 3.27 17.13 -29.14
CA THR A 182 3.41 15.87 -29.88
C THR A 182 3.82 14.68 -28.99
N GLY A 183 4.22 14.94 -27.73
CA GLY A 183 4.72 13.92 -26.82
C GLY A 183 6.11 13.39 -27.19
N ASP A 184 6.86 14.07 -28.06
CA ASP A 184 8.19 13.64 -28.51
C ASP A 184 9.34 14.02 -27.56
N GLY A 185 9.04 14.65 -26.42
CA GLY A 185 10.02 15.07 -25.44
C GLY A 185 10.79 16.35 -25.81
N LYS A 186 10.45 17.01 -26.92
CA LYS A 186 11.20 18.16 -27.47
C LYS A 186 10.47 19.48 -27.27
N GLY A 187 9.87 19.66 -26.08
CA GLY A 187 9.22 20.92 -25.73
C GLY A 187 10.23 22.08 -25.64
N PRO A 188 9.81 23.34 -25.75
CA PRO A 188 10.73 24.49 -25.70
C PRO A 188 11.57 24.57 -24.41
N LYS A 189 11.08 24.02 -23.29
CA LYS A 189 11.80 23.94 -22.02
C LYS A 189 12.61 22.64 -21.83
N SER A 190 12.63 21.75 -22.82
CA SER A 190 13.43 20.51 -22.76
C SER A 190 14.93 20.75 -22.94
N VAL A 191 15.31 21.87 -23.55
CA VAL A 191 16.70 22.18 -23.89
C VAL A 191 17.54 22.34 -22.63
N GLY A 192 18.59 21.53 -22.52
CA GLY A 192 19.54 21.59 -21.40
C GLY A 192 19.11 20.84 -20.14
N LEU A 193 17.97 20.14 -20.17
CA LEU A 193 17.58 19.24 -19.07
C LEU A 193 18.41 17.95 -19.13
N ASP A 194 18.83 17.48 -17.95
CA ASP A 194 19.52 16.21 -17.76
C ASP A 194 18.82 15.40 -16.66
N PRO A 195 18.26 14.21 -16.96
CA PRO A 195 18.09 13.64 -18.29
C PRO A 195 17.09 14.45 -19.13
N PRO A 196 17.15 14.34 -20.48
CA PRO A 196 16.13 14.95 -21.33
C PRO A 196 14.75 14.33 -21.06
N PRO A 197 13.65 15.08 -21.26
CA PRO A 197 12.31 14.55 -21.14
C PRO A 197 12.10 13.32 -22.02
N ILE A 198 11.46 12.30 -21.46
CA ILE A 198 11.11 11.10 -22.21
C ILE A 198 10.14 11.44 -23.36
N ALA A 199 10.38 10.80 -24.51
CA ALA A 199 9.45 10.76 -25.63
C ALA A 199 8.37 9.69 -25.37
N PHE A 200 7.12 10.10 -25.20
CA PHE A 200 5.98 9.21 -25.03
C PHE A 200 5.55 8.50 -26.32
N ILE A 201 6.12 8.89 -27.46
CA ILE A 201 5.87 8.28 -28.78
C ILE A 201 6.68 7.00 -29.04
N ASP A 202 7.67 6.68 -28.19
CA ASP A 202 8.45 5.45 -28.33
C ASP A 202 7.59 4.22 -28.00
N LYS A 203 7.24 3.44 -29.03
CA LYS A 203 6.38 2.26 -28.89
C LYS A 203 7.02 1.11 -28.13
N ALA A 204 8.33 0.94 -28.20
CA ALA A 204 9.00 -0.13 -27.46
C ALA A 204 8.91 0.17 -25.96
N ARG A 205 9.29 1.39 -25.58
CA ARG A 205 9.23 1.85 -24.19
C ARG A 205 7.79 1.97 -23.66
N ALA A 206 6.86 2.43 -24.50
CA ALA A 206 5.46 2.54 -24.10
C ALA A 206 4.77 1.18 -23.86
N ARG A 207 5.22 0.09 -24.49
CA ARG A 207 4.72 -1.27 -24.17
C ARG A 207 5.12 -1.73 -22.78
N GLU A 208 6.19 -1.17 -22.24
CA GLU A 208 6.71 -1.51 -20.93
C GLU A 208 6.07 -0.66 -19.83
N ARG A 209 5.40 0.45 -20.15
CA ARG A 209 4.82 1.38 -19.18
C ARG A 209 3.30 1.26 -19.08
N SER A 210 2.80 1.10 -17.86
CA SER A 210 1.36 1.09 -17.57
C SER A 210 0.83 2.52 -17.36
N THR A 211 -0.49 2.74 -17.49
CA THR A 211 -1.12 4.01 -17.06
C THR A 211 -0.80 4.32 -15.60
N PHE A 212 -0.76 3.28 -14.76
CA PHE A 212 -0.39 3.43 -13.37
C PHE A 212 1.06 3.94 -13.20
N ALA A 213 2.02 3.46 -14.00
CA ALA A 213 3.39 3.94 -13.96
C ALA A 213 3.48 5.45 -14.26
N PHE A 214 2.72 5.96 -15.24
CA PHE A 214 2.62 7.41 -15.48
C PHE A 214 2.01 8.14 -14.28
N TYR A 215 0.97 7.57 -13.67
CA TYR A 215 0.37 8.13 -12.45
C TYR A 215 1.39 8.18 -11.29
N GLN A 216 2.26 7.17 -11.12
CA GLN A 216 3.30 7.19 -10.09
C GLN A 216 4.32 8.31 -10.33
N VAL A 217 4.77 8.51 -11.56
CA VAL A 217 5.66 9.63 -11.90
C VAL A 217 4.99 10.97 -11.62
N LEU A 218 3.68 11.11 -11.90
CA LEU A 218 2.93 12.32 -11.55
C LEU A 218 2.76 12.48 -10.03
N GLU A 219 2.65 11.38 -9.28
CA GLU A 219 2.57 11.41 -7.82
C GLU A 219 3.89 11.83 -7.18
N GLN A 220 5.02 11.26 -7.63
CA GLN A 220 6.30 11.36 -6.93
C GLN A 220 7.26 12.37 -7.56
N GLY A 221 7.13 12.65 -8.85
CA GLY A 221 8.22 13.22 -9.63
C GLY A 221 9.32 12.18 -9.87
N ILE A 222 10.48 12.64 -10.35
CA ILE A 222 11.69 11.82 -10.49
C ILE A 222 12.85 12.57 -9.86
N ASP A 223 13.37 12.04 -8.75
CA ASP A 223 14.47 12.63 -8.00
C ASP A 223 15.72 12.83 -8.87
N GLY A 224 16.41 13.95 -8.68
CA GLY A 224 17.59 14.30 -9.46
C GLY A 224 17.30 14.77 -10.90
N THR A 225 16.02 14.95 -11.27
CA THR A 225 15.61 15.45 -12.59
C THR A 225 14.75 16.71 -12.45
N SER A 226 14.41 17.33 -13.58
CA SER A 226 13.44 18.43 -13.62
C SER A 226 11.97 17.99 -13.69
N MET A 227 11.69 16.69 -13.60
CA MET A 227 10.31 16.18 -13.54
C MET A 227 9.78 16.24 -12.10
N GLU A 228 9.08 17.33 -11.78
CA GLU A 228 8.51 17.58 -10.46
C GLU A 228 7.32 16.67 -10.12
N SER A 229 7.01 16.55 -8.83
CA SER A 229 5.77 15.94 -8.35
C SER A 229 4.57 16.86 -8.64
N PHE A 230 3.44 16.23 -9.00
CA PHE A 230 2.14 16.88 -9.14
C PHE A 230 1.17 16.41 -8.04
N ALA A 231 1.68 16.00 -6.87
CA ALA A 231 0.86 15.44 -5.80
C ALA A 231 -0.19 16.42 -5.22
N ASP A 232 0.00 17.71 -5.45
CA ASP A 232 -0.94 18.78 -5.10
C ASP A 232 -2.17 18.82 -6.02
N ARG A 233 -2.13 18.17 -7.17
CA ARG A 233 -3.26 18.05 -8.09
C ARG A 233 -4.29 17.03 -7.59
N PRO A 234 -5.59 17.24 -7.89
CA PRO A 234 -6.63 16.25 -7.58
C PRO A 234 -6.27 14.86 -8.11
N LEU A 235 -6.61 13.81 -7.36
CA LEU A 235 -6.37 12.42 -7.76
C LEU A 235 -6.86 12.13 -9.18
N GLN A 236 -8.07 12.58 -9.52
CA GLN A 236 -8.65 12.37 -10.85
C GLN A 236 -7.82 13.05 -11.94
N ASP A 237 -7.37 14.29 -11.74
CA ASP A 237 -6.58 15.05 -12.72
C ASP A 237 -5.24 14.36 -13.02
N ARG A 238 -4.60 13.75 -12.01
CA ARG A 238 -3.36 12.97 -12.21
C ARG A 238 -3.60 11.70 -13.03
N TRP A 239 -4.73 11.03 -12.81
CA TRP A 239 -5.12 9.86 -13.59
C TRP A 239 -5.53 10.21 -15.02
N ASP A 240 -6.20 11.34 -15.22
CA ASP A 240 -6.55 11.87 -16.54
C ASP A 240 -5.29 12.20 -17.35
N LEU A 241 -4.29 12.84 -16.71
CA LEU A 241 -2.96 13.08 -17.29
C LEU A 241 -2.24 11.78 -17.64
N ALA A 242 -2.23 10.80 -16.72
CA ALA A 242 -1.59 9.51 -16.93
C ALA A 242 -2.20 8.74 -18.10
N LEU A 243 -3.54 8.76 -18.23
CA LEU A 243 -4.24 8.19 -19.38
C LEU A 243 -3.79 8.89 -20.67
N TYR A 244 -3.84 10.23 -20.72
CA TYR A 244 -3.51 10.99 -21.92
C TYR A 244 -2.06 10.76 -22.37
N ALA A 245 -1.09 10.81 -21.45
CA ALA A 245 0.32 10.58 -21.73
C ALA A 245 0.57 9.17 -22.31
N GLY A 246 -0.14 8.15 -21.80
CA GLY A 246 -0.06 6.78 -22.32
C GLY A 246 -0.60 6.59 -23.74
N THR A 247 -1.33 7.57 -24.30
CA THR A 247 -1.91 7.46 -25.65
C THR A 247 -0.96 7.87 -26.78
N PHE A 248 0.14 8.58 -26.52
CA PHE A 248 1.00 9.11 -27.59
C PHE A 248 1.62 8.03 -28.50
N ALA A 249 2.09 6.92 -27.93
CA ALA A 249 2.65 5.80 -28.70
C ALA A 249 1.58 4.93 -29.39
N PHE A 250 0.37 4.90 -28.81
CA PHE A 250 -0.76 4.11 -29.29
C PHE A 250 -2.00 5.00 -29.39
N PRO A 251 -2.03 5.96 -30.33
CA PRO A 251 -3.18 6.82 -30.50
C PRO A 251 -4.39 5.93 -30.77
N ALA A 252 -5.25 5.80 -29.77
CA ALA A 252 -6.46 5.03 -29.90
C ALA A 252 -7.30 5.70 -31.00
N ARG A 253 -7.91 4.90 -31.88
CA ARG A 253 -9.13 5.35 -32.54
C ARG A 253 -10.13 5.62 -31.44
N VAL A 254 -10.23 6.87 -31.02
CA VAL A 254 -11.23 7.32 -30.03
C VAL A 254 -12.58 6.91 -30.60
N ARG A 255 -13.18 5.86 -30.05
CA ARG A 255 -14.59 5.55 -30.32
C ARG A 255 -15.38 6.58 -29.53
N THR A 256 -15.82 7.61 -30.23
CA THR A 256 -16.89 8.48 -29.79
C THR A 256 -18.12 7.61 -29.59
N HIS A 257 -18.54 7.43 -28.34
CA HIS A 257 -19.87 6.95 -28.02
C HIS A 257 -20.88 8.10 -28.18
#